data_AF-A0A3L8PLL5-F1
#
_entry.id   AF-A0A3L8PLL5-F1
#
_cell.length_a   1.000
_cell.length_b   1.000
_cell.length_c   1.000
_cell.angle_alpha   90.00
_cell.angle_beta   90.00
_cell.angle_gamma   90.00
#
_symmetry.space_group_name_H-M   'P 1'
#
loop_
_entity.id
_entity.type
_entity.pdbx_description
1 polymer ?
#
loop_
_entity_poly.entity_id
_entity_poly.type
_entity_poly.pdbx_seq_one_letter_code
_entity_poly.pdbx_strand_id
1 'polypeptide(L)'
;MPPLPKSTAKAAAGAVAAISGTYGLLMGEVLLARRRIGTTDEVPPVADGVYGVDFPGTPVKVLVLGDSTAVGYGMKRADQTPPALIGLGLSHLFDAPVDVRSVAKVGARSSHLAEQIESAIDHAPDLVFILVGANDVTHQVSPGRASRFLSEAIGRLRAEGAEVVVGTCPDLGTVKQLPQPLRAVARLLSRQMARAQTVASVKAGARVVSLADLLGPLFVSKGEALFGEDRFHPSAMGYATMVSFLNAAAAAAWRERAHQAYAGAPRDYMTVGEAALEAAEHGGTQVVPDGRWASVLRRRR
;
A
#
# COMPACT_ATOMS: atom_id res chain seq x y z
N MET A 1 2.58 48.65 15.85
CA MET A 1 1.88 47.58 15.10
C MET A 1 0.40 47.94 15.02
N PRO A 2 -0.15 48.26 13.85
CA PRO A 2 -1.59 48.53 13.74
C PRO A 2 -2.38 47.23 13.92
N PRO A 3 -3.53 47.24 14.63
CA PRO A 3 -4.37 46.06 14.80
C PRO A 3 -5.03 45.68 13.47
N LEU A 4 -5.06 44.39 13.16
CA LEU A 4 -5.77 43.85 11.99
C LEU A 4 -7.25 44.28 12.02
N PRO A 5 -7.83 44.75 10.90
CA PRO A 5 -9.20 45.23 10.86
C PRO A 5 -10.18 44.09 11.16
N LYS A 6 -11.14 44.32 12.07
CA LYS A 6 -12.14 43.34 12.55
C LYS A 6 -12.98 42.69 11.43
N SER A 7 -12.96 43.22 10.21
CA SER A 7 -13.66 42.67 9.04
C SER A 7 -12.98 41.43 8.46
N THR A 8 -11.65 41.32 8.51
CA THR A 8 -10.91 40.17 7.96
C THR A 8 -11.08 38.91 8.83
N ALA A 9 -11.14 39.08 10.15
CA ALA A 9 -11.41 37.98 11.08
C ALA A 9 -12.83 37.39 10.93
N LYS A 10 -13.85 38.24 10.68
CA LYS A 10 -15.23 37.78 10.44
C LYS A 10 -15.39 37.08 9.09
N ALA A 11 -14.71 37.55 8.05
CA ALA A 11 -14.69 36.90 6.73
C ALA A 11 -14.00 35.54 6.77
N ALA A 12 -12.87 35.43 7.48
CA ALA A 12 -12.17 34.15 7.68
C ALA A 12 -13.01 33.16 8.51
N ALA A 13 -13.66 33.61 9.58
CA ALA A 13 -14.57 32.79 10.38
C ALA A 13 -15.81 32.32 9.57
N GLY A 14 -16.38 33.20 8.74
CA GLY A 14 -17.50 32.86 7.85
C GLY A 14 -17.14 31.86 6.76
N ALA A 15 -15.95 31.96 6.17
CA ALA A 15 -15.46 31.00 5.18
C ALA A 15 -15.18 29.62 5.80
N VAL A 16 -14.56 29.57 6.99
CA VAL A 16 -14.32 28.31 7.72
C VAL A 16 -15.63 27.66 8.14
N ALA A 17 -16.61 28.42 8.64
CA ALA A 17 -17.92 27.90 9.01
C ALA A 17 -18.73 27.38 7.79
N ALA A 18 -18.65 28.06 6.65
CA ALA A 18 -19.31 27.63 5.41
C ALA A 18 -18.68 26.35 4.83
N ILE A 19 -17.34 26.21 4.86
CA ILE A 19 -16.64 25.00 4.42
C ILE A 19 -16.98 23.83 5.37
N SER A 20 -17.02 24.07 6.69
CA SER A 20 -17.37 23.06 7.69
C SER A 20 -18.83 22.60 7.59
N GLY A 21 -19.76 23.55 7.40
CA GLY A 21 -21.20 23.28 7.29
C GLY A 21 -21.58 22.57 6.00
N THR A 22 -20.96 22.94 4.88
CA THR A 22 -21.14 22.25 3.59
C THR A 22 -20.57 20.83 3.67
N TYR A 23 -19.41 20.64 4.30
CA TYR A 23 -18.83 19.33 4.50
C TYR A 23 -19.65 18.44 5.46
N GLY A 24 -20.25 19.03 6.50
CA GLY A 24 -21.18 18.34 7.41
C GLY A 24 -22.44 17.83 6.69
N LEU A 25 -23.03 18.64 5.80
CA LEU A 25 -24.12 18.21 4.92
C LEU A 25 -23.70 17.11 3.97
N LEU A 26 -22.52 17.25 3.35
CA LEU A 26 -21.96 16.25 2.44
C LEU A 26 -21.61 14.93 3.15
N MET A 27 -21.17 14.95 4.41
CA MET A 27 -20.98 13.75 5.23
C MET A 27 -22.32 13.14 5.67
N GLY A 28 -23.33 13.97 5.92
CA GLY A 28 -24.72 13.50 6.05
C GLY A 28 -25.17 12.71 4.83
N GLU A 29 -24.82 13.17 3.62
CA GLU A 29 -25.06 12.44 2.37
C GLU A 29 -24.20 11.17 2.22
N VAL A 30 -22.94 11.15 2.67
CA VAL A 30 -22.12 9.92 2.71
C VAL A 30 -22.72 8.88 3.64
N LEU A 31 -23.24 9.29 4.80
CA LEU A 31 -23.91 8.39 5.74
C LEU A 31 -25.25 7.88 5.18
N LEU A 32 -25.99 8.75 4.47
CA LEU A 32 -27.21 8.34 3.75
C LEU A 32 -26.89 7.43 2.55
N ALA A 33 -25.77 7.67 1.86
CA ALA A 33 -25.27 6.85 0.78
C ALA A 33 -24.83 5.49 1.32
N ARG A 34 -24.15 5.41 2.48
CA ARG A 34 -23.84 4.14 3.17
C ARG A 34 -25.10 3.32 3.45
N ARG A 35 -26.20 3.96 3.86
CA ARG A 35 -27.52 3.29 4.00
C ARG A 35 -28.08 2.75 2.68
N ARG A 36 -27.75 3.35 1.53
CA ARG A 36 -28.18 2.92 0.19
C ARG A 36 -27.20 1.96 -0.49
N ILE A 37 -25.94 1.98 -0.06
CA ILE A 37 -24.81 1.24 -0.64
C ILE A 37 -24.82 -0.22 -0.20
N GLY A 38 -25.48 -0.55 0.92
CA GLY A 38 -25.40 -1.89 1.50
C GLY A 38 -24.02 -2.06 2.14
N THR A 39 -23.96 -1.97 3.46
CA THR A 39 -22.75 -2.27 4.21
C THR A 39 -22.91 -3.68 4.76
N THR A 40 -21.88 -4.51 4.64
CA THR A 40 -21.83 -5.81 5.31
C THR A 40 -21.07 -5.67 6.64
N ASP A 41 -21.59 -6.28 7.69
CA ASP A 41 -20.89 -6.47 8.96
C ASP A 41 -20.07 -7.78 8.95
N GLU A 42 -20.10 -8.53 7.84
CA GLU A 42 -19.29 -9.74 7.67
C GLU A 42 -17.81 -9.38 7.71
N VAL A 43 -17.11 -9.96 8.67
CA VAL A 43 -15.65 -9.92 8.76
C VAL A 43 -15.09 -10.75 7.60
N PRO A 44 -14.24 -10.18 6.72
CA PRO A 44 -13.59 -10.97 5.69
C PRO A 44 -12.82 -12.15 6.30
N PRO A 45 -12.77 -13.30 5.62
CA PRO A 45 -12.09 -14.48 6.15
C PRO A 45 -10.61 -14.21 6.37
N VAL A 46 -10.07 -14.76 7.47
CA VAL A 46 -8.65 -14.66 7.82
C VAL A 46 -7.83 -15.39 6.75
N ALA A 47 -6.78 -14.72 6.27
CA ALA A 47 -5.88 -15.21 5.22
C ALA A 47 -4.42 -15.34 5.72
N ASP A 48 -4.23 -15.38 7.03
CA ASP A 48 -2.92 -15.58 7.64
C ASP A 48 -2.43 -17.01 7.39
N GLY A 49 -1.13 -17.16 7.15
CA GLY A 49 -0.49 -18.45 6.93
C GLY A 49 0.64 -18.41 5.90
N VAL A 50 1.19 -19.60 5.64
CA VAL A 50 2.33 -19.78 4.73
C VAL A 50 1.83 -20.13 3.33
N TYR A 51 2.22 -19.32 2.35
CA TYR A 51 1.93 -19.48 0.93
C TYR A 51 3.16 -20.02 0.20
N GLY A 52 2.93 -20.83 -0.85
CA GLY A 52 4.01 -21.38 -1.66
C GLY A 52 4.90 -22.37 -0.89
N VAL A 53 4.30 -23.22 -0.04
CA VAL A 53 5.01 -24.23 0.77
C VAL A 53 5.84 -25.23 -0.03
N ASP A 54 5.55 -25.38 -1.33
CA ASP A 54 6.29 -26.23 -2.24
C ASP A 54 7.61 -25.60 -2.72
N PHE A 55 7.80 -24.29 -2.50
CA PHE A 55 9.06 -23.62 -2.80
C PHE A 55 10.11 -23.90 -1.70
N PRO A 56 11.40 -23.95 -2.06
CA PRO A 56 12.47 -24.17 -1.09
C PRO A 56 12.74 -22.93 -0.22
N GLY A 57 13.45 -23.13 0.89
CA GLY A 57 13.99 -22.04 1.71
C GLY A 57 13.14 -21.65 2.92
N THR A 58 13.62 -20.66 3.67
CA THR A 58 12.92 -20.13 4.84
C THR A 58 11.83 -19.15 4.40
N PRO A 59 10.61 -19.21 4.98
CA PRO A 59 9.55 -18.29 4.60
C PRO A 59 9.94 -16.82 4.77
N VAL A 60 9.68 -16.01 3.75
CA VAL A 60 9.74 -14.55 3.84
C VAL A 60 8.54 -14.08 4.65
N LYS A 61 8.78 -13.37 5.76
CA LYS A 61 7.72 -12.94 6.64
C LYS A 61 7.12 -11.63 6.18
N VAL A 62 5.82 -11.64 5.90
CA VAL A 62 5.07 -10.49 5.40
C VAL A 62 4.04 -10.05 6.44
N LEU A 63 4.01 -8.75 6.71
CA LEU A 63 2.98 -8.13 7.55
C LEU A 63 2.11 -7.19 6.72
N VAL A 64 0.79 -7.30 6.87
CA VAL A 64 -0.18 -6.41 6.22
C VAL A 64 -0.87 -5.55 7.27
N LEU A 65 -0.72 -4.23 7.12
CA LEU A 65 -1.26 -3.18 7.97
C LEU A 65 -2.25 -2.30 7.20
N GLY A 66 -3.19 -1.70 7.92
CA GLY A 66 -4.05 -0.66 7.36
C GLY A 66 -5.53 -0.85 7.62
N ASP A 67 -6.33 -0.41 6.65
CA ASP A 67 -7.78 -0.28 6.75
C ASP A 67 -8.57 -1.38 6.00
N SER A 68 -9.84 -1.12 5.68
CA SER A 68 -10.71 -2.06 4.94
C SER A 68 -10.12 -2.50 3.60
N THR A 69 -9.31 -1.65 2.97
CA THR A 69 -8.63 -1.97 1.70
C THR A 69 -7.53 -3.00 1.90
N ALA A 70 -6.86 -2.99 3.06
CA ALA A 70 -5.85 -3.99 3.43
C ALA A 70 -6.49 -5.30 3.91
N VAL A 71 -7.64 -5.23 4.57
CA VAL A 71 -8.39 -6.42 5.04
C VAL A 71 -9.00 -7.20 3.88
N GLY A 72 -9.46 -6.52 2.83
CA GLY A 72 -10.25 -7.14 1.77
C GLY A 72 -11.76 -7.08 2.05
N TYR A 73 -12.25 -5.92 2.48
CA TYR A 73 -13.67 -5.73 2.78
C TYR A 73 -14.57 -6.19 1.63
N GLY A 74 -15.63 -6.92 1.99
CA GLY A 74 -16.60 -7.50 1.05
C GLY A 74 -16.19 -8.85 0.46
N MET A 75 -15.00 -9.37 0.75
CA MET A 75 -14.59 -10.70 0.27
C MET A 75 -15.16 -11.82 1.14
N LYS A 76 -15.70 -12.85 0.47
CA LYS A 76 -16.27 -14.04 1.11
C LYS A 76 -15.30 -15.23 1.14
N ARG A 77 -14.19 -15.14 0.41
CA ARG A 77 -13.17 -16.19 0.31
C ARG A 77 -11.81 -15.63 0.65
N ALA A 78 -11.04 -16.39 1.43
CA ALA A 78 -9.71 -15.99 1.88
C ALA A 78 -8.77 -15.72 0.70
N ASP A 79 -8.81 -16.56 -0.34
CA ASP A 79 -7.99 -16.45 -1.55
C ASP A 79 -8.25 -15.20 -2.40
N GLN A 80 -9.31 -14.45 -2.11
CA GLN A 80 -9.64 -13.18 -2.78
C GLN A 80 -9.24 -11.95 -1.96
N THR A 81 -8.76 -12.15 -0.73
CA THR A 81 -8.34 -11.06 0.15
C THR A 81 -6.93 -10.56 -0.23
N PRO A 82 -6.62 -9.28 0.03
CA PRO A 82 -5.28 -8.75 -0.20
C PRO A 82 -4.15 -9.55 0.48
N PRO A 83 -4.25 -9.98 1.76
CA PRO A 83 -3.18 -10.78 2.36
C PRO A 83 -2.89 -12.08 1.61
N ALA A 84 -3.92 -12.81 1.18
CA ALA A 84 -3.74 -14.03 0.39
C ALA A 84 -3.12 -13.77 -0.99
N LEU A 85 -3.63 -12.73 -1.69
CA LEU A 85 -3.14 -12.35 -3.00
C LEU A 85 -1.67 -11.86 -2.94
N ILE A 86 -1.30 -11.18 -1.86
CA ILE A 86 0.08 -10.78 -1.58
C ILE A 86 0.93 -12.04 -1.36
N GLY A 87 0.53 -12.93 -0.45
CA GLY A 87 1.26 -14.15 -0.14
C GLY A 87 1.52 -15.02 -1.36
N LEU A 88 0.45 -15.36 -2.09
CA LEU A 88 0.54 -16.16 -3.30
C LEU A 88 1.37 -15.48 -4.40
N GLY A 89 1.13 -14.19 -4.65
CA GLY A 89 1.87 -13.48 -5.69
C GLY A 89 3.36 -13.33 -5.38
N LEU A 90 3.71 -13.04 -4.13
CA LEU A 90 5.10 -12.93 -3.70
C LEU A 90 5.81 -14.28 -3.67
N SER A 91 5.15 -15.37 -3.29
CA SER A 91 5.81 -16.68 -3.27
C SER A 91 6.30 -17.08 -4.65
N HIS A 92 5.51 -16.80 -5.69
CA HIS A 92 5.92 -16.99 -7.08
C HIS A 92 6.97 -15.98 -7.56
N LEU A 93 6.95 -14.73 -7.10
CA LEU A 93 7.93 -13.72 -7.51
C LEU A 93 9.31 -13.91 -6.84
N PHE A 94 9.32 -14.55 -5.68
CA PHE A 94 10.50 -14.83 -4.87
C PHE A 94 11.05 -16.25 -5.06
N ASP A 95 10.25 -17.16 -5.62
CA ASP A 95 10.54 -18.60 -5.64
C ASP A 95 10.82 -19.15 -4.23
N ALA A 96 10.07 -18.66 -3.23
CA ALA A 96 10.24 -18.97 -1.82
C ALA A 96 8.89 -18.97 -1.07
N PRO A 97 8.74 -19.71 0.04
CA PRO A 97 7.54 -19.61 0.87
C PRO A 97 7.38 -18.20 1.43
N VAL A 98 6.13 -17.79 1.68
CA VAL A 98 5.81 -16.47 2.24
C VAL A 98 4.85 -16.65 3.40
N ASP A 99 5.27 -16.26 4.61
CA ASP A 99 4.46 -16.30 5.83
C ASP A 99 3.77 -14.96 6.05
N VAL A 100 2.47 -14.91 5.72
CA VAL A 100 1.66 -13.69 5.79
C VAL A 100 0.91 -13.62 7.11
N ARG A 101 1.02 -12.46 7.76
CA ARG A 101 0.16 -12.06 8.88
C ARG A 101 -0.55 -10.75 8.55
N SER A 102 -1.85 -10.66 8.79
CA SER A 102 -2.60 -9.41 8.67
C SER A 102 -3.15 -8.96 10.01
N VAL A 103 -2.85 -7.72 10.38
CA VAL A 103 -3.46 -7.04 11.54
C VAL A 103 -4.20 -5.77 11.12
N ALA A 104 -4.50 -5.66 9.83
CA ALA A 104 -5.33 -4.59 9.29
C ALA A 104 -6.73 -4.65 9.93
N LYS A 105 -7.33 -3.47 10.13
CA LYS A 105 -8.64 -3.35 10.77
C LYS A 105 -9.54 -2.45 9.93
N VAL A 106 -10.76 -2.91 9.64
CA VAL A 106 -11.78 -2.08 8.98
C VAL A 106 -11.95 -0.78 9.77
N GLY A 107 -11.96 0.36 9.06
CA GLY A 107 -12.09 1.69 9.69
C GLY A 107 -10.80 2.25 10.31
N ALA A 108 -9.67 1.54 10.22
CA ALA A 108 -8.40 2.06 10.72
C ALA A 108 -7.99 3.37 10.03
N ARG A 109 -7.39 4.28 10.81
CA ARG A 109 -6.78 5.53 10.35
C ARG A 109 -5.27 5.44 10.53
N SER A 110 -4.53 6.36 9.92
CA SER A 110 -3.07 6.44 10.09
C SER A 110 -2.63 6.43 11.57
N SER A 111 -3.40 7.04 12.47
CA SER A 111 -3.12 7.07 13.91
C SER A 111 -3.18 5.70 14.60
N HIS A 112 -3.82 4.70 13.99
CA HIS A 112 -3.94 3.35 14.55
C HIS A 112 -2.79 2.41 14.10
N LEU A 113 -1.92 2.86 13.19
CA LEU A 113 -0.80 2.04 12.70
C LEU A 113 0.15 1.64 13.83
N ALA A 114 0.37 2.51 14.81
CA ALA A 114 1.23 2.20 15.95
C ALA A 114 0.71 0.98 16.73
N GLU A 115 -0.59 0.94 17.04
CA GLU A 115 -1.23 -0.20 17.73
C GLU A 115 -1.15 -1.48 16.89
N GLN A 116 -1.38 -1.39 15.58
CA GLN A 116 -1.26 -2.55 14.70
C GLN A 116 0.17 -3.10 14.68
N ILE A 117 1.19 -2.24 14.64
CA ILE A 117 2.60 -2.66 14.72
C ILE A 117 2.88 -3.36 16.07
N GLU A 118 2.43 -2.80 17.20
CA GLU A 118 2.62 -3.44 18.50
C GLU A 118 2.00 -4.84 18.56
N SER A 119 0.81 -5.01 17.95
CA SER A 119 0.10 -6.29 17.97
C SER A 119 0.76 -7.41 17.15
N ALA A 120 1.77 -7.08 16.33
CA ALA A 120 2.42 -8.02 15.43
C ALA A 120 3.96 -7.95 15.48
N ILE A 121 4.53 -7.31 16.50
CA ILE A 121 5.98 -7.14 16.62
C ILE A 121 6.71 -8.48 16.75
N ASP A 122 6.06 -9.48 17.33
CA ASP A 122 6.56 -10.86 17.48
C ASP A 122 6.72 -11.57 16.12
N HIS A 123 6.01 -11.12 15.08
CA HIS A 123 6.14 -11.70 13.73
C HIS A 123 7.54 -11.48 13.17
N ALA A 124 8.18 -10.34 13.50
CA ALA A 124 9.46 -9.89 12.93
C ALA A 124 9.46 -9.91 11.38
N PRO A 125 8.64 -9.07 10.73
CA PRO A 125 8.44 -9.13 9.28
C PRO A 125 9.67 -8.65 8.50
N ASP A 126 9.96 -9.32 7.38
CA ASP A 126 10.95 -8.87 6.39
C ASP A 126 10.37 -7.82 5.44
N LEU A 127 9.06 -7.87 5.21
CA LEU A 127 8.35 -6.99 4.28
C LEU A 127 6.99 -6.59 4.87
N VAL A 128 6.65 -5.30 4.77
CA VAL A 128 5.39 -4.75 5.28
C VAL A 128 4.63 -4.02 4.20
N PHE A 129 3.35 -4.31 4.07
CA PHE A 129 2.40 -3.55 3.25
C PHE A 129 1.54 -2.66 4.14
N ILE A 130 1.46 -1.37 3.81
CA ILE A 130 0.58 -0.42 4.50
C ILE A 130 -0.42 0.15 3.49
N LEU A 131 -1.71 -0.11 3.71
CA LEU A 131 -2.79 0.51 2.93
C LEU A 131 -3.75 1.25 3.86
N VAL A 132 -3.61 2.57 3.94
CA VAL A 132 -4.43 3.42 4.81
C VAL A 132 -4.61 4.81 4.20
N GLY A 133 -5.76 5.44 4.45
CA GLY A 133 -5.93 6.86 4.19
C GLY A 133 -7.36 7.26 3.80
N ALA A 134 -8.18 6.32 3.34
CA ALA A 134 -9.58 6.61 3.04
C ALA A 134 -10.34 7.03 4.32
N ASN A 135 -10.04 6.38 5.45
CA ASN A 135 -10.63 6.76 6.74
C ASN A 135 -10.10 8.09 7.27
N ASP A 136 -8.84 8.42 7.01
CA ASP A 136 -8.28 9.74 7.34
C ASP A 136 -9.03 10.86 6.60
N VAL A 137 -9.32 10.66 5.31
CA VAL A 137 -10.11 11.62 4.52
C VAL A 137 -11.54 11.75 5.04
N THR A 138 -12.23 10.62 5.30
CA THR A 138 -13.62 10.65 5.78
C THR A 138 -13.76 11.23 7.19
N HIS A 139 -12.72 11.11 8.03
CA HIS A 139 -12.67 11.68 9.38
C HIS A 139 -11.97 13.04 9.44
N GLN A 140 -11.70 13.67 8.28
CA GLN A 140 -11.10 15.01 8.20
C GLN A 140 -9.74 15.14 8.91
N VAL A 141 -8.96 14.06 8.96
CA VAL A 141 -7.59 14.12 9.45
C VAL A 141 -6.77 14.93 8.44
N SER A 142 -6.05 15.95 8.92
CA SER A 142 -5.23 16.77 8.03
C SER A 142 -4.15 15.93 7.35
N PRO A 143 -3.83 16.16 6.06
CA PRO A 143 -2.80 15.40 5.36
C PRO A 143 -1.46 15.39 6.08
N GLY A 144 -1.05 16.53 6.66
CA GLY A 144 0.19 16.62 7.44
C GLY A 144 0.19 15.72 8.69
N ARG A 145 -0.94 15.63 9.41
CA ARG A 145 -1.04 14.77 10.60
C ARG A 145 -1.06 13.28 10.20
N ALA A 146 -1.82 12.92 9.17
CA ALA A 146 -1.89 11.55 8.70
C ALA A 146 -0.53 11.07 8.16
N SER A 147 0.14 11.89 7.36
CA SER A 147 1.49 11.61 6.86
C SER A 147 2.53 11.50 7.96
N ARG A 148 2.40 12.26 9.06
CA ARG A 148 3.29 12.13 10.21
C ARG A 148 3.17 10.75 10.85
N PHE A 149 1.95 10.31 11.16
CA PHE A 149 1.73 8.97 11.73
C PHE A 149 2.21 7.86 10.80
N LEU A 150 1.98 8.00 9.49
CA LEU A 150 2.49 7.07 8.49
C LEU A 150 4.03 7.04 8.47
N SER A 151 4.68 8.21 8.48
CA SER A 151 6.15 8.31 8.51
C SER A 151 6.75 7.71 9.77
N GLU A 152 6.12 7.91 10.93
CA GLU A 152 6.55 7.31 12.21
C GLU A 152 6.44 5.78 12.17
N ALA A 153 5.33 5.25 11.66
CA ALA A 153 5.13 3.82 11.46
C ALA A 153 6.18 3.21 10.52
N ILE A 154 6.42 3.84 9.37
CA ILE A 154 7.45 3.40 8.41
C ILE A 154 8.83 3.42 9.06
N GLY A 155 9.21 4.52 9.71
CA GLY A 155 10.52 4.67 10.35
C GLY A 155 10.79 3.57 11.39
N ARG A 156 9.78 3.21 12.18
CA ARG A 156 9.89 2.12 13.15
C ARG A 156 10.11 0.76 12.46
N LEU A 157 9.32 0.43 11.45
CA LEU A 157 9.46 -0.83 10.72
C LEU A 157 10.80 -0.95 9.99
N ARG A 158 11.27 0.16 9.40
CA ARG A 158 12.60 0.25 8.79
C ARG A 158 13.73 0.05 9.80
N ALA A 159 13.57 0.58 11.02
CA ALA A 159 14.56 0.41 12.09
C ALA A 159 14.70 -1.06 12.54
N GLU A 160 13.62 -1.84 12.44
CA GLU A 160 13.61 -3.30 12.65
C GLU A 160 14.11 -4.09 11.42
N GLY A 161 14.53 -3.41 10.35
CA GLY A 161 15.10 -4.02 9.14
C GLY A 161 14.08 -4.43 8.06
N ALA A 162 12.80 -4.13 8.25
CA ALA A 162 11.77 -4.50 7.27
C ALA A 162 11.81 -3.60 6.03
N GLU A 163 11.54 -4.16 4.85
CA GLU A 163 11.17 -3.39 3.66
C GLU A 163 9.70 -2.94 3.77
N VAL A 164 9.38 -1.71 3.35
CA VAL A 164 8.01 -1.18 3.50
C VAL A 164 7.47 -0.72 2.16
N VAL A 165 6.29 -1.21 1.81
CA VAL A 165 5.53 -0.83 0.62
C VAL A 165 4.23 -0.17 1.04
N VAL A 166 4.01 1.06 0.57
CA VAL A 166 2.83 1.86 0.89
C VAL A 166 1.94 1.97 -0.34
N GLY A 167 0.70 1.52 -0.22
CA GLY A 167 -0.39 1.89 -1.13
C GLY A 167 -1.01 3.19 -0.64
N THR A 168 -0.86 4.29 -1.40
CA THR A 168 -1.40 5.59 -0.97
C THR A 168 -2.92 5.64 -1.03
N CYS A 169 -3.51 6.64 -0.37
CA CYS A 169 -4.94 6.89 -0.38
C CYS A 169 -5.50 6.85 -1.81
N PRO A 170 -6.54 6.03 -2.08
CA PRO A 170 -7.13 5.94 -3.41
C PRO A 170 -7.87 7.24 -3.79
N ASP A 171 -8.18 7.40 -5.08
CA ASP A 171 -9.02 8.49 -5.57
C ASP A 171 -10.49 8.22 -5.22
N LEU A 172 -10.99 8.79 -4.12
CA LEU A 172 -12.36 8.58 -3.66
C LEU A 172 -13.40 9.20 -4.61
N GLY A 173 -12.99 10.05 -5.56
CA GLY A 173 -13.87 10.55 -6.61
C GLY A 173 -14.15 9.55 -7.73
N THR A 174 -13.59 8.33 -7.66
CA THR A 174 -13.96 7.21 -8.54
C THR A 174 -15.25 6.51 -8.11
N VAL A 175 -15.70 6.73 -6.87
CA VAL A 175 -16.98 6.20 -6.34
C VAL A 175 -18.16 6.88 -7.04
N LYS A 176 -18.82 6.16 -7.96
CA LYS A 176 -19.92 6.67 -8.79
C LYS A 176 -21.20 6.99 -8.00
N GLN A 177 -21.33 6.51 -6.78
CA GLN A 177 -22.50 6.64 -5.91
C GLN A 177 -22.50 8.00 -5.20
N LEU A 178 -21.33 8.63 -5.04
CA LEU A 178 -21.24 9.97 -4.47
C LEU A 178 -21.82 10.97 -5.47
N PRO A 179 -22.85 11.76 -5.15
CA PRO A 179 -23.36 12.78 -6.06
C PRO A 179 -22.32 13.91 -6.29
N GLN A 180 -22.54 14.75 -7.30
CA GLN A 180 -21.84 16.04 -7.36
C GLN A 180 -22.56 17.03 -6.43
N PRO A 181 -21.83 17.94 -5.74
CA PRO A 181 -20.39 18.22 -5.85
C PRO A 181 -19.49 17.34 -4.96
N LEU A 182 -20.07 16.47 -4.13
CA LEU A 182 -19.36 15.63 -3.16
C LEU A 182 -18.23 14.81 -3.79
N ARG A 183 -18.49 14.21 -4.95
CA ARG A 183 -17.49 13.42 -5.67
C ARG A 183 -16.25 14.22 -6.06
N ALA A 184 -16.43 15.48 -6.48
CA ALA A 184 -15.31 16.36 -6.81
C ALA A 184 -14.51 16.75 -5.56
N VAL A 185 -15.18 17.03 -4.44
CA VAL A 185 -14.53 17.32 -3.16
C VAL A 185 -13.75 16.09 -2.65
N ALA A 186 -14.36 14.90 -2.70
CA ALA A 186 -13.73 13.64 -2.31
C ALA A 186 -12.46 13.37 -3.11
N ARG A 187 -12.50 13.56 -4.45
CA ARG A 187 -11.33 13.49 -5.33
C ARG A 187 -10.21 14.42 -4.89
N LEU A 188 -10.54 15.69 -4.63
CA LEU A 188 -9.55 16.70 -4.27
C LEU A 188 -8.86 16.35 -2.96
N LEU A 189 -9.65 16.03 -1.93
CA LEU A 189 -9.13 15.70 -0.60
C LEU A 189 -8.30 14.41 -0.60
N SER A 190 -8.77 13.36 -1.29
CA SER A 190 -8.05 12.09 -1.33
C SER A 190 -6.76 12.18 -2.14
N ARG A 191 -6.73 12.96 -3.23
CA ARG A 191 -5.49 13.24 -3.98
C ARG A 191 -4.51 14.10 -3.17
N GLN A 192 -5.00 15.06 -2.39
CA GLN A 192 -4.15 15.84 -1.49
C GLN A 192 -3.52 14.94 -0.42
N MET A 193 -4.31 14.04 0.17
CA MET A 193 -3.82 13.03 1.11
C MET A 193 -2.76 12.13 0.46
N ALA A 194 -3.05 11.56 -0.72
CA ALA A 194 -2.13 10.69 -1.43
C ALA A 194 -0.78 11.37 -1.71
N ARG A 195 -0.79 12.63 -2.17
CA ARG A 195 0.44 13.42 -2.39
C ARG A 195 1.26 13.59 -1.11
N ALA A 196 0.60 13.94 -0.01
CA ALA A 196 1.28 14.10 1.28
C ALA A 196 1.86 12.76 1.79
N GLN A 197 1.14 11.65 1.59
CA GLN A 197 1.62 10.31 1.95
C GLN A 197 2.82 9.90 1.10
N THR A 198 2.81 10.18 -0.21
CA THR A 198 3.95 9.89 -1.09
C THR A 198 5.22 10.57 -0.60
N VAL A 199 5.17 11.89 -0.35
CA VAL A 199 6.34 12.65 0.10
C VAL A 199 6.87 12.11 1.43
N ALA A 200 5.99 11.86 2.40
CA ALA A 200 6.39 11.37 3.72
C ALA A 200 6.95 9.94 3.68
N SER A 201 6.31 9.05 2.91
CA SER A 201 6.70 7.65 2.81
C SER A 201 8.03 7.47 2.10
N VAL A 202 8.26 8.19 1.00
CA VAL A 202 9.56 8.17 0.31
C VAL A 202 10.68 8.69 1.21
N LYS A 203 10.44 9.81 1.92
CA LYS A 203 11.43 10.35 2.88
C LYS A 203 11.75 9.39 4.01
N ALA A 204 10.77 8.60 4.45
CA ALA A 204 10.94 7.58 5.48
C ALA A 204 11.55 6.27 4.95
N GLY A 205 11.85 6.17 3.64
CA GLY A 205 12.52 5.02 3.03
C GLY A 205 11.59 3.90 2.57
N ALA A 206 10.29 4.15 2.43
CA ALA A 206 9.35 3.19 1.86
C ALA A 206 9.26 3.28 0.33
N ARG A 207 8.89 2.17 -0.31
CA ARG A 207 8.38 2.17 -1.69
C ARG A 207 6.94 2.64 -1.67
N VAL A 208 6.57 3.43 -2.68
CA VAL A 208 5.23 4.01 -2.75
C VAL A 208 4.57 3.61 -4.07
N VAL A 209 3.35 3.07 -3.97
CA VAL A 209 2.47 2.78 -5.10
C VAL A 209 1.31 3.77 -5.07
N SER A 210 1.21 4.62 -6.10
CA SER A 210 0.11 5.59 -6.23
C SER A 210 -1.17 4.89 -6.67
N LEU A 211 -2.01 4.49 -5.71
CA LEU A 211 -3.27 3.82 -6.03
C LEU A 211 -4.24 4.76 -6.75
N ALA A 212 -4.28 6.04 -6.37
CA ALA A 212 -5.15 7.04 -6.99
C ALA A 212 -4.90 7.21 -8.50
N ASP A 213 -3.65 7.19 -8.93
CA ASP A 213 -3.27 7.44 -10.32
C ASP A 213 -3.20 6.16 -11.16
N LEU A 214 -2.80 5.03 -10.57
CA LEU A 214 -2.74 3.73 -11.27
C LEU A 214 -4.13 3.12 -11.46
N LEU A 215 -4.97 3.19 -10.43
CA LEU A 215 -6.31 2.64 -10.48
C LEU A 215 -7.31 3.64 -11.06
N GLY A 216 -7.06 4.94 -11.01
CA GLY A 216 -7.98 5.98 -11.50
C GLY A 216 -8.49 5.75 -12.93
N PRO A 217 -7.63 5.65 -13.96
CA PRO A 217 -8.04 5.41 -15.34
C PRO A 217 -8.72 4.05 -15.56
N LEU A 218 -8.24 3.00 -14.86
CA LEU A 218 -8.79 1.65 -14.95
C LEU A 218 -10.17 1.56 -14.29
N PHE A 219 -10.37 2.22 -13.15
CA PHE A 219 -11.65 2.28 -12.44
C PHE A 219 -12.64 3.22 -13.12
N VAL A 220 -12.18 4.25 -13.82
CA VAL A 220 -13.08 5.08 -14.66
C VAL A 220 -13.55 4.30 -15.88
N SER A 221 -12.67 3.54 -16.55
CA SER A 221 -12.99 2.80 -17.77
C SER A 221 -13.71 1.46 -17.52
N LYS A 222 -13.34 0.72 -16.47
CA LYS A 222 -13.87 -0.62 -16.13
C LYS A 222 -14.59 -0.68 -14.79
N GLY A 223 -15.01 0.46 -14.24
CA GLY A 223 -15.42 0.60 -12.84
C GLY A 223 -16.45 -0.40 -12.32
N GLU A 224 -17.38 -0.87 -13.14
CA GLU A 224 -18.36 -1.87 -12.70
C GLU A 224 -17.74 -3.24 -12.40
N ALA A 225 -16.64 -3.60 -13.08
CA ALA A 225 -15.93 -4.85 -12.82
C ALA A 225 -14.95 -4.76 -11.63
N LEU A 226 -14.50 -3.55 -11.29
CA LEU A 226 -13.45 -3.32 -10.29
C LEU A 226 -13.98 -2.89 -8.92
N PHE A 227 -15.26 -2.55 -8.81
CA PHE A 227 -15.93 -2.30 -7.53
C PHE A 227 -16.82 -3.48 -7.13
N GLY A 228 -16.88 -3.76 -5.83
CA GLY A 228 -17.73 -4.81 -5.25
C GLY A 228 -19.21 -4.47 -5.26
N GLU A 229 -20.02 -5.30 -4.58
CA GLU A 229 -21.48 -5.11 -4.48
C GLU A 229 -21.86 -3.78 -3.82
N ASP A 230 -21.08 -3.32 -2.85
CA ASP A 230 -21.23 -2.02 -2.20
C ASP A 230 -20.85 -0.84 -3.11
N ARG A 231 -20.25 -1.14 -4.26
CA ARG A 231 -19.78 -0.19 -5.26
C ARG A 231 -18.85 0.90 -4.70
N PHE A 232 -18.22 0.63 -3.55
CA PHE A 232 -17.32 1.52 -2.84
C PHE A 232 -15.96 0.87 -2.65
N HIS A 233 -15.94 -0.37 -2.16
CA HIS A 233 -14.71 -1.15 -2.03
C HIS A 233 -14.37 -1.89 -3.33
N PRO A 234 -13.10 -2.26 -3.54
CA PRO A 234 -12.72 -3.07 -4.68
C PRO A 234 -13.47 -4.41 -4.74
N SER A 235 -13.77 -4.88 -5.94
CA SER A 235 -14.19 -6.27 -6.19
C SER A 235 -12.99 -7.21 -6.01
N ALA A 236 -13.21 -8.53 -6.08
CA ALA A 236 -12.10 -9.49 -6.13
C ALA A 236 -11.08 -9.15 -7.24
N MET A 237 -11.57 -8.76 -8.42
CA MET A 237 -10.71 -8.31 -9.53
C MET A 237 -10.02 -6.97 -9.22
N GLY A 238 -10.71 -6.06 -8.55
CA GLY A 238 -10.15 -4.80 -8.07
C GLY A 238 -9.00 -5.00 -7.09
N TYR A 239 -9.18 -5.88 -6.10
CA TYR A 239 -8.12 -6.25 -5.15
C TYR A 239 -6.95 -6.94 -5.85
N ALA A 240 -7.19 -7.91 -6.73
CA ALA A 240 -6.13 -8.56 -7.49
C ALA A 240 -5.32 -7.57 -8.34
N THR A 241 -5.99 -6.61 -8.97
CA THR A 241 -5.33 -5.55 -9.76
C THR A 241 -4.50 -4.64 -8.87
N MET A 242 -5.02 -4.22 -7.72
CA MET A 242 -4.28 -3.39 -6.76
C MET A 242 -3.04 -4.13 -6.23
N VAL A 243 -3.22 -5.38 -5.81
CA VAL A 243 -2.15 -6.21 -5.23
C VAL A 243 -1.05 -6.50 -6.24
N SER A 244 -1.35 -6.65 -7.54
CA SER A 244 -0.30 -6.88 -8.55
C SER A 244 0.71 -5.72 -8.62
N PHE A 245 0.25 -4.46 -8.53
CA PHE A 245 1.12 -3.29 -8.47
C PHE A 245 1.95 -3.25 -7.17
N LEU A 246 1.34 -3.61 -6.04
CA LEU A 246 2.03 -3.69 -4.75
C LEU A 246 3.12 -4.77 -4.75
N ASN A 247 2.80 -5.96 -5.26
CA ASN A 247 3.73 -7.07 -5.38
C ASN A 247 4.89 -6.75 -6.34
N ALA A 248 4.63 -6.04 -7.44
CA ALA A 248 5.69 -5.60 -8.33
C ALA A 248 6.67 -4.64 -7.62
N ALA A 249 6.15 -3.69 -6.83
CA ALA A 249 6.98 -2.77 -6.06
C ALA A 249 7.79 -3.49 -4.96
N ALA A 250 7.16 -4.43 -4.25
CA ALA A 250 7.82 -5.29 -3.28
C ALA A 250 8.93 -6.14 -3.91
N ALA A 251 8.66 -6.74 -5.07
CA ALA A 251 9.63 -7.58 -5.75
C ALA A 251 10.86 -6.80 -6.23
N ALA A 252 10.67 -5.57 -6.70
CA ALA A 252 11.78 -4.68 -7.02
C ALA A 252 12.63 -4.39 -5.78
N ALA A 253 12.01 -3.99 -4.66
CA ALA A 253 12.73 -3.69 -3.43
C ALA A 253 13.50 -4.91 -2.88
N TRP A 254 12.86 -6.07 -2.87
CA TRP A 254 13.46 -7.31 -2.40
C TRP A 254 14.69 -7.71 -3.22
N ARG A 255 14.60 -7.58 -4.56
CA ARG A 255 15.72 -7.86 -5.46
C ARG A 255 16.87 -6.87 -5.26
N GLU A 256 16.58 -5.59 -5.10
CA GLU A 256 17.61 -4.58 -4.82
C GLU A 256 18.34 -4.85 -3.50
N ARG A 257 17.61 -5.25 -2.44
CA ARG A 257 18.21 -5.65 -1.15
C ARG A 257 19.16 -6.84 -1.32
N ALA A 258 18.73 -7.86 -2.06
CA ALA A 258 19.58 -9.00 -2.39
C ALA A 258 20.83 -8.54 -3.18
N HIS A 259 20.67 -7.72 -4.22
CA HIS A 259 21.78 -7.18 -4.99
C HIS A 259 22.78 -6.38 -4.15
N GLN A 260 22.30 -5.56 -3.20
CA GLN A 260 23.18 -4.83 -2.27
C GLN A 260 23.98 -5.78 -1.37
N ALA A 261 23.35 -6.85 -0.86
CA ALA A 261 24.06 -7.89 -0.11
C ALA A 261 25.16 -8.57 -0.94
N TYR A 262 24.92 -8.77 -2.24
CA TYR A 262 25.92 -9.32 -3.17
C TYR A 262 26.97 -8.30 -3.63
N ALA A 263 26.67 -7.00 -3.68
CA ALA A 263 27.61 -5.97 -4.09
C ALA A 263 28.77 -5.76 -3.10
N GLY A 264 28.56 -6.11 -1.83
CA GLY A 264 29.61 -6.12 -0.79
C GLY A 264 30.43 -7.42 -0.72
N ALA A 265 30.06 -8.47 -1.47
CA ALA A 265 30.85 -9.70 -1.54
C ALA A 265 32.03 -9.50 -2.51
N PRO A 266 33.22 -10.10 -2.25
CA PRO A 266 34.32 -10.09 -3.20
C PRO A 266 33.83 -10.62 -4.56
N ARG A 267 34.00 -9.82 -5.61
CA ARG A 267 33.65 -10.23 -6.98
C ARG A 267 34.89 -10.73 -7.68
N ASP A 268 34.84 -11.98 -8.15
CA ASP A 268 35.79 -12.47 -9.14
C ASP A 268 35.40 -11.86 -10.50
N TYR A 269 36.14 -10.84 -10.90
CA TYR A 269 36.02 -10.24 -12.22
C TYR A 269 36.69 -11.15 -13.26
N MET A 270 35.97 -11.44 -14.34
CA MET A 270 36.43 -12.28 -15.45
C MET A 270 35.99 -11.65 -16.78
N THR A 271 36.52 -12.15 -17.90
CA THR A 271 36.06 -11.69 -19.21
C THR A 271 34.59 -12.07 -19.44
N VAL A 272 33.90 -11.36 -20.34
CA VAL A 272 32.50 -11.69 -20.68
C VAL A 272 32.37 -13.14 -21.20
N GLY A 273 33.38 -13.64 -21.93
CA GLY A 273 33.41 -15.02 -22.42
C GLY A 273 33.52 -16.04 -21.29
N GLU A 274 34.40 -15.81 -20.32
CA GLU A 274 34.53 -16.67 -19.13
C GLU A 274 33.26 -16.64 -18.27
N ALA A 275 32.67 -15.47 -18.07
CA ALA A 275 31.41 -15.34 -17.33
C ALA A 275 30.25 -16.05 -18.02
N ALA A 276 30.21 -16.03 -19.36
CA ALA A 276 29.22 -16.76 -20.14
C ALA A 276 29.40 -18.28 -20.03
N LEU A 277 30.65 -18.77 -20.02
CA LEU A 277 30.96 -20.19 -19.82
C LEU A 277 30.54 -20.66 -18.42
N GLU A 278 30.97 -19.94 -17.38
CA GLU A 278 30.62 -20.24 -15.98
C GLU A 278 29.10 -20.26 -15.79
N ALA A 279 28.37 -19.33 -16.40
CA ALA A 279 26.92 -19.26 -16.29
C ALA A 279 26.18 -20.36 -17.07
N ALA A 280 26.77 -20.85 -18.17
CA ALA A 280 26.23 -21.98 -18.93
C ALA A 280 26.40 -23.30 -18.17
N GLU A 281 27.50 -23.45 -17.41
CA GLU A 281 27.78 -24.64 -16.60
C GLU A 281 27.02 -24.66 -15.27
N HIS A 282 26.63 -23.48 -14.74
CA HIS A 282 26.01 -23.35 -13.42
C HIS A 282 24.62 -22.68 -13.48
N GLY A 283 23.56 -23.46 -13.74
CA GLY A 283 22.19 -22.96 -13.77
C GLY A 283 21.77 -22.20 -12.50
N GLY A 284 21.20 -20.99 -12.68
CA GLY A 284 20.79 -20.09 -11.59
C GLY A 284 21.78 -18.95 -11.29
N THR A 285 22.84 -18.82 -12.10
CA THR A 285 23.77 -17.67 -12.05
C THR A 285 23.30 -16.50 -12.91
N GLN A 286 23.68 -15.29 -12.51
CA GLN A 286 23.51 -14.06 -13.29
C GLN A 286 24.87 -13.48 -13.67
N VAL A 287 25.07 -13.21 -14.96
CA VAL A 287 26.22 -12.46 -15.47
C VAL A 287 25.94 -10.97 -15.35
N VAL A 288 26.79 -10.24 -14.62
CA VAL A 288 26.69 -8.79 -14.43
C VAL A 288 27.86 -8.10 -15.14
N PRO A 289 27.60 -7.24 -16.15
CA PRO A 289 28.66 -6.54 -16.86
C PRO A 289 29.23 -5.38 -16.02
N ASP A 290 30.54 -5.15 -16.16
CA ASP A 290 31.27 -4.00 -15.62
C ASP A 290 32.36 -3.55 -16.61
N GLY A 291 31.98 -2.68 -17.55
CA GLY A 291 32.84 -2.26 -18.64
C GLY A 291 33.19 -3.42 -19.59
N ARG A 292 34.48 -3.77 -19.68
CA ARG A 292 34.97 -4.91 -20.49
C ARG A 292 34.97 -6.24 -19.72
N TRP A 293 34.66 -6.20 -18.44
CA TRP A 293 34.66 -7.33 -17.54
C TRP A 293 33.23 -7.72 -17.17
N ALA A 294 33.09 -8.89 -16.57
CA ALA A 294 31.84 -9.36 -16.00
C ALA A 294 32.12 -10.10 -14.69
N SER A 295 31.10 -10.19 -13.86
CA SER A 295 31.10 -11.04 -12.66
C SER A 295 29.90 -11.98 -12.69
N VAL A 296 30.04 -13.16 -12.09
CA VAL A 296 28.97 -14.15 -12.03
C VAL A 296 28.42 -14.21 -10.61
N LEU A 297 27.17 -13.78 -10.45
CA LEU A 297 26.47 -13.86 -9.18
C LEU A 297 25.71 -15.19 -9.09
N ARG A 298 26.04 -16.03 -8.11
CA ARG A 298 25.21 -17.21 -7.78
C ARG A 298 24.04 -16.78 -6.91
N ARG A 299 22.81 -16.96 -7.39
CA ARG A 299 21.65 -16.99 -6.48
C ARG A 299 21.87 -18.15 -5.52
N ARG A 300 21.87 -17.88 -4.21
CA ARG A 300 21.69 -18.96 -3.23
C ARG A 300 20.31 -19.55 -3.49
N ARG A 301 20.27 -20.86 -3.74
CA ARG A 301 19.03 -21.65 -3.73
C ARG A 301 18.50 -21.73 -2.31
#